data_AF-A0AA97B1X0-F1
#
_entry.id   AF-A0AA97B1X0-F1
#
_cell.length_a   1.000
_cell.length_b   1.000
_cell.length_c   1.000
_cell.angle_alpha   90.00
_cell.angle_beta   90.00
_cell.angle_gamma   90.00
#
_symmetry.space_group_name_H-M   'P 1'
#
loop_
_entity.id
_entity.type
_entity.pdbx_description
1 polymer ?
#
loop_
_entity_poly.entity_id
_entity_poly.type
_entity_poly.pdbx_seq_one_letter_code
_entity_poly.pdbx_strand_id
1 'polypeptide(L)'
;MGKRYQAAFLGLISITANAWSLENPYSSNGVVAGGSAKVETENLFSCASGRSRLSPMGVKQVEGKAFTVPAEVNYSKRYFAADLYNQCSGVTPSSLDDIDLTKVPVVDIDKEGEVVTGYIFADNYFELYINGKLVAVDPVPFTPFNSSVVKFRVKRPYDIAVKAVDWEENLGEGTESNRGVRTHAGDGGFIASFSDGTKTNSKWHAQTFYTAPIYDLGCLKERGEERTSSDCAERPPKPGAQVYSLHWDIPKNWKVDDRYLSWPYATEYSEQQIGVDNKNAYMNFREQFYGSGAKFIWSKNIVLDNLVLLRYRVE
;
A
#
# COMPACT_ATOMS: atom_id res chain seq x y z
N MET A 1 48.20 -55.67 -52.51
CA MET A 1 48.45 -54.22 -52.33
C MET A 1 47.10 -53.54 -52.17
N GLY A 2 46.82 -53.05 -50.97
CA GLY A 2 45.51 -52.51 -50.62
C GLY A 2 45.29 -51.07 -51.10
N LYS A 3 44.03 -50.67 -51.07
CA LYS A 3 43.59 -49.31 -50.74
C LYS A 3 42.13 -49.40 -50.25
N ARG A 4 41.96 -49.32 -48.94
CA ARG A 4 40.70 -48.96 -48.28
C ARG A 4 40.49 -47.47 -48.49
N TYR A 5 39.28 -47.05 -48.88
CA TYR A 5 38.84 -45.67 -48.64
C TYR A 5 37.43 -45.68 -48.03
N GLN A 6 37.33 -44.88 -46.98
CA GLN A 6 36.30 -44.83 -45.96
C GLN A 6 35.00 -44.20 -46.49
N ALA A 7 33.86 -44.76 -46.05
CA ALA A 7 32.58 -44.08 -46.12
C ALA A 7 32.57 -42.90 -45.13
N ALA A 8 32.32 -41.69 -45.64
CA ALA A 8 32.11 -40.51 -44.81
C ALA A 8 30.68 -40.54 -44.24
N PHE A 9 30.57 -40.79 -42.95
CA PHE A 9 29.33 -40.61 -42.18
C PHE A 9 29.16 -39.10 -41.93
N LEU A 10 28.22 -38.46 -42.63
CA LEU A 10 27.73 -37.12 -42.26
C LEU A 10 26.81 -37.28 -41.05
N GLY A 11 27.36 -37.07 -39.86
CA GLY A 11 26.58 -36.97 -38.63
C GLY A 11 25.74 -35.69 -38.65
N LEU A 12 24.41 -35.85 -38.59
CA LEU A 12 23.49 -34.77 -38.25
C LEU A 12 23.79 -34.32 -36.82
N ILE A 13 24.46 -33.18 -36.68
CA ILE A 13 24.57 -32.47 -35.41
C ILE A 13 23.20 -31.86 -35.12
N SER A 14 22.40 -32.56 -34.31
CA SER A 14 21.23 -31.98 -33.67
C SER A 14 21.72 -30.93 -32.68
N ILE A 15 21.68 -29.65 -33.07
CA ILE A 15 21.85 -28.53 -32.15
C ILE A 15 20.60 -28.50 -31.29
N THR A 16 20.64 -29.19 -30.14
CA THR A 16 19.70 -28.93 -29.06
C THR A 16 19.97 -27.51 -28.59
N ALA A 17 19.07 -26.59 -28.93
CA ALA A 17 19.03 -25.27 -28.31
C ALA A 17 18.84 -25.52 -26.80
N ASN A 18 19.92 -25.38 -26.04
CA ASN A 18 19.81 -25.20 -24.60
C ASN A 18 19.02 -23.91 -24.42
N ALA A 19 17.73 -24.05 -24.10
CA ALA A 19 16.98 -22.98 -23.49
C ALA A 19 17.72 -22.67 -22.19
N TRP A 20 18.52 -21.60 -22.21
CA TRP A 20 18.95 -20.94 -21.00
C TRP A 20 17.66 -20.49 -20.34
N SER A 21 17.17 -21.27 -19.37
CA SER A 21 16.26 -20.73 -18.38
C SER A 21 17.00 -19.56 -17.77
N LEU A 22 16.52 -18.34 -18.01
CA LEU A 22 16.88 -17.21 -17.16
C LEU A 22 16.46 -17.66 -15.76
N GLU A 23 17.41 -18.17 -14.97
CA GLU A 23 17.21 -18.37 -13.55
C GLU A 23 16.74 -17.02 -13.02
N ASN A 24 15.53 -17.00 -12.48
CA ASN A 24 15.02 -15.82 -11.80
C ASN A 24 16.00 -15.57 -10.64
N PRO A 25 16.80 -14.47 -10.65
CA PRO A 25 17.84 -14.25 -9.65
C PRO A 25 17.25 -14.00 -8.25
N TYR A 26 15.92 -13.93 -8.17
CA TYR A 26 15.16 -13.73 -6.96
C TYR A 26 14.73 -15.06 -6.32
N SER A 27 15.44 -15.49 -5.28
CA SER A 27 15.07 -16.65 -4.46
C SER A 27 14.41 -16.19 -3.16
N SER A 28 13.11 -15.91 -3.19
CA SER A 28 12.37 -15.47 -2.00
C SER A 28 10.93 -16.02 -1.97
N ASN A 29 10.19 -15.71 -0.90
CA ASN A 29 8.78 -16.07 -0.77
C ASN A 29 7.84 -15.18 -1.61
N GLY A 30 8.34 -14.08 -2.18
CA GLY A 30 7.59 -13.16 -3.02
C GLY A 30 7.36 -13.73 -4.41
N VAL A 31 6.15 -13.57 -4.93
CA VAL A 31 5.76 -14.06 -6.26
C VAL A 31 5.90 -12.94 -7.28
N VAL A 32 6.83 -13.13 -8.22
CA VAL A 32 7.11 -12.16 -9.29
C VAL A 32 6.08 -12.29 -10.40
N ALA A 33 5.42 -11.20 -10.78
CA ALA A 33 4.44 -11.18 -11.87
C ALA A 33 4.73 -10.05 -12.88
N GLY A 34 4.84 -10.37 -14.17
CA GLY A 34 5.13 -9.39 -15.22
C GLY A 34 3.90 -8.73 -15.86
N GLY A 35 3.99 -7.45 -16.23
CA GLY A 35 3.00 -6.70 -17.03
C GLY A 35 1.79 -6.18 -16.24
N SER A 36 0.69 -5.86 -16.93
CA SER A 36 -0.55 -5.37 -16.32
C SER A 36 -1.42 -6.50 -15.74
N ALA A 37 -2.34 -6.16 -14.85
CA ALA A 37 -3.37 -7.06 -14.31
C ALA A 37 -4.66 -6.99 -15.13
N LYS A 38 -5.54 -7.98 -14.95
CA LYS A 38 -6.88 -7.95 -15.53
C LYS A 38 -7.76 -7.03 -14.68
N VAL A 39 -8.33 -5.99 -15.29
CA VAL A 39 -9.31 -5.12 -14.63
C VAL A 39 -10.61 -5.89 -14.36
N GLU A 40 -11.12 -5.81 -13.14
CA GLU A 40 -12.41 -6.39 -12.75
C GLU A 40 -13.40 -5.33 -12.28
N THR A 41 -12.90 -4.23 -11.73
CA THR A 41 -13.67 -3.04 -11.41
C THR A 41 -12.95 -1.83 -12.00
N GLU A 42 -13.60 -1.14 -12.92
CA GLU A 42 -13.02 0.05 -13.58
C GLU A 42 -12.84 1.21 -12.61
N ASN A 43 -13.73 1.34 -11.62
CA ASN A 43 -13.70 2.44 -10.67
C ASN A 43 -14.53 2.11 -9.42
N LEU A 44 -13.92 2.13 -8.23
CA LEU A 44 -14.63 1.94 -6.96
C LEU A 44 -15.38 3.19 -6.50
N PHE A 45 -14.91 4.36 -6.92
CA PHE A 45 -15.30 5.63 -6.33
C PHE A 45 -15.61 6.69 -7.37
N SER A 46 -16.73 7.40 -7.16
CA SER A 46 -17.06 8.60 -7.92
C SER A 46 -17.22 9.76 -6.96
N CYS A 47 -16.49 10.84 -7.23
CA CYS A 47 -16.61 12.09 -6.49
C CYS A 47 -17.95 12.77 -6.83
N ALA A 48 -18.85 12.94 -5.84
CA ALA A 48 -20.14 13.59 -6.08
C ALA A 48 -19.99 15.06 -6.47
N SER A 49 -19.00 15.75 -5.87
CA SER A 49 -18.64 17.12 -6.18
C SER A 49 -17.22 17.21 -6.73
N GLY A 50 -17.08 17.17 -8.06
CA GLY A 50 -15.82 17.44 -8.75
C GLY A 50 -15.24 16.23 -9.47
N ARG A 51 -13.91 16.13 -9.51
CA ARG A 51 -13.18 15.06 -10.18
C ARG A 51 -12.42 14.23 -9.16
N SER A 52 -12.48 12.92 -9.32
CA SER A 52 -11.56 11.96 -8.71
C SER A 52 -10.75 11.28 -9.81
N ARG A 53 -9.58 10.76 -9.44
CA ARG A 53 -8.91 9.77 -10.29
C ARG A 53 -9.69 8.45 -10.27
N LEU A 54 -9.48 7.64 -11.29
CA LEU A 54 -10.07 6.31 -11.33
C LEU A 54 -9.41 5.47 -10.24
N SER A 55 -10.21 4.76 -9.46
CA SER A 55 -9.74 3.79 -8.48
C SER A 55 -10.07 2.37 -8.96
N PRO A 56 -9.38 1.87 -10.00
CA PRO A 56 -9.64 0.56 -10.52
C PRO A 56 -9.20 -0.52 -9.53
N MET A 57 -9.78 -1.71 -9.67
CA MET A 57 -9.31 -2.93 -9.02
C MET A 57 -9.27 -4.07 -10.04
N GLY A 58 -8.30 -4.95 -9.86
CA GLY A 58 -8.13 -6.09 -10.75
C GLY A 58 -7.49 -7.27 -10.09
N VAL A 59 -7.21 -8.29 -10.90
CA VAL A 59 -6.58 -9.52 -10.46
C VAL A 59 -5.35 -9.82 -11.31
N LYS A 60 -4.24 -10.05 -10.62
CA LYS A 60 -2.97 -10.52 -11.18
C LYS A 60 -2.89 -12.04 -10.99
N GLN A 61 -2.89 -12.79 -12.09
CA GLN A 61 -2.77 -14.25 -12.08
C GLN A 61 -1.32 -14.64 -12.40
N VAL A 62 -0.68 -15.43 -11.54
CA VAL A 62 0.70 -15.89 -11.72
C VAL A 62 0.88 -17.24 -11.01
N GLU A 63 1.44 -18.24 -11.71
CA GLU A 63 1.76 -19.55 -11.13
C GLU A 63 0.61 -20.23 -10.35
N GLY A 64 -0.64 -20.06 -10.82
CA GLY A 64 -1.82 -20.62 -10.17
C GLY A 64 -2.29 -19.86 -8.91
N LYS A 65 -1.64 -18.75 -8.56
CA LYS A 65 -2.09 -17.78 -7.55
C LYS A 65 -2.75 -16.57 -8.18
N ALA A 66 -3.67 -15.97 -7.43
CA ALA A 66 -4.39 -14.76 -7.79
C ALA A 66 -4.15 -13.69 -6.71
N PHE A 67 -3.70 -12.51 -7.12
CA PHE A 67 -3.54 -11.34 -6.23
C PHE A 67 -4.47 -10.22 -6.67
N THR A 68 -5.27 -9.70 -5.75
CA THR A 68 -6.09 -8.50 -6.00
C THR A 68 -5.19 -7.28 -5.96
N VAL A 69 -5.23 -6.45 -7.00
CA VAL A 69 -4.42 -5.24 -7.11
C VAL A 69 -5.30 -3.97 -7.19
N PRO A 70 -4.91 -2.86 -6.53
CA PRO A 70 -3.71 -2.74 -5.69
C PRO A 70 -3.81 -3.53 -4.37
N ALA A 71 -5.02 -3.79 -3.87
CA ALA A 71 -5.24 -4.67 -2.72
C ALA A 71 -6.68 -5.16 -2.63
N GLU A 72 -6.92 -6.30 -1.98
CA GLU A 72 -8.27 -6.65 -1.51
C GLU A 72 -8.69 -5.69 -0.39
N VAL A 73 -9.79 -4.97 -0.56
CA VAL A 73 -10.27 -3.92 0.38
C VAL A 73 -11.73 -4.12 0.78
N ASN A 74 -12.11 -3.52 1.91
CA ASN A 74 -13.43 -3.52 2.53
C ASN A 74 -14.29 -2.32 2.12
N TYR A 75 -13.92 -1.62 1.05
CA TYR A 75 -14.63 -0.42 0.57
C TYR A 75 -16.15 -0.62 0.43
N SER A 76 -16.56 -1.78 -0.10
CA SER A 76 -17.96 -2.14 -0.29
C SER A 76 -18.76 -2.33 1.01
N LYS A 77 -18.09 -2.51 2.17
CA LYS A 77 -18.75 -2.61 3.47
C LYS A 77 -19.27 -1.27 3.98
N ARG A 78 -18.83 -0.15 3.39
CA ARG A 78 -19.30 1.21 3.73
C ARG A 78 -19.10 1.61 5.20
N TYR A 79 -18.08 1.06 5.87
CA TYR A 79 -17.64 1.51 7.21
C TYR A 79 -16.81 2.79 7.09
N PHE A 80 -17.32 3.80 6.38
CA PHE A 80 -16.52 4.98 6.07
C PHE A 80 -16.19 5.77 7.34
N ALA A 81 -14.94 6.21 7.44
CA ALA A 81 -14.54 7.19 8.44
C ALA A 81 -15.36 8.48 8.27
N ALA A 82 -15.56 9.22 9.37
CA ALA A 82 -16.17 10.54 9.26
C ALA A 82 -15.16 11.51 8.66
N ASP A 83 -15.65 12.41 7.80
CA ASP A 83 -14.79 13.39 7.13
C ASP A 83 -14.29 14.43 8.13
N LEU A 84 -12.97 14.60 8.19
CA LEU A 84 -12.34 15.81 8.70
C LEU A 84 -12.19 16.82 7.55
N TYR A 85 -11.81 16.34 6.38
CA TYR A 85 -11.89 17.07 5.11
C TYR A 85 -12.14 16.09 3.97
N ASN A 86 -13.15 16.35 3.15
CA ASN A 86 -13.44 15.60 1.95
C ASN A 86 -14.23 16.45 0.96
N GLN A 87 -13.55 16.94 -0.07
CA GLN A 87 -14.18 17.77 -1.09
C GLN A 87 -15.23 17.02 -1.93
N CYS A 88 -15.20 15.68 -1.96
CA CYS A 88 -16.17 14.88 -2.71
C CYS A 88 -17.50 14.71 -1.97
N SER A 89 -17.53 14.90 -0.66
CA SER A 89 -18.76 14.98 0.14
C SER A 89 -19.18 16.43 0.43
N GLY A 90 -18.35 17.41 0.02
CA GLY A 90 -18.56 18.83 0.31
C GLY A 90 -18.12 19.27 1.71
N VAL A 91 -17.50 18.39 2.48
CA VAL A 91 -16.94 18.72 3.80
C VAL A 91 -15.57 19.36 3.61
N THR A 92 -15.51 20.69 3.53
CA THR A 92 -14.25 21.44 3.33
C THR A 92 -14.00 22.51 4.40
N PRO A 93 -14.01 22.15 5.69
CA PRO A 93 -13.67 23.06 6.79
C PRO A 93 -12.25 23.62 6.68
N SER A 94 -12.02 24.76 7.32
CA SER A 94 -10.72 25.45 7.35
C SER A 94 -9.86 25.05 8.54
N SER A 95 -10.48 24.55 9.61
CA SER A 95 -9.81 24.09 10.83
C SER A 95 -10.67 23.09 11.60
N LEU A 96 -10.15 22.57 12.71
CA LEU A 96 -10.90 21.68 13.61
C LEU A 96 -12.10 22.36 14.29
N ASP A 97 -12.08 23.67 14.45
CA ASP A 97 -13.17 24.42 15.10
C ASP A 97 -14.47 24.38 14.28
N ASP A 98 -14.35 24.14 12.96
CA ASP A 98 -15.48 24.00 12.04
C ASP A 98 -16.10 22.59 12.07
N ILE A 99 -15.52 21.65 12.84
CA ILE A 99 -15.94 20.25 12.88
C ILE A 99 -16.67 19.91 14.19
N ASP A 100 -17.92 19.47 14.03
CA ASP A 100 -18.72 18.98 15.15
C ASP A 100 -18.36 17.52 15.48
N LEU A 101 -17.33 17.35 16.31
CA LEU A 101 -16.86 16.04 16.76
C LEU A 101 -17.93 15.24 17.50
N THR A 102 -19.01 15.85 18.00
CA THR A 102 -20.07 15.12 18.72
C THR A 102 -20.89 14.23 17.78
N LYS A 103 -20.88 14.52 16.48
CA LYS A 103 -21.57 13.74 15.44
C LYS A 103 -20.77 12.54 14.94
N VAL A 104 -19.49 12.42 15.30
CA VAL A 104 -18.66 11.29 14.89
C VAL A 104 -19.12 10.03 15.64
N PRO A 105 -19.57 8.97 14.94
CA PRO A 105 -20.07 7.76 15.58
C PRO A 105 -18.94 7.04 16.33
N VAL A 106 -19.29 6.42 17.46
CA VAL A 106 -18.36 5.62 18.26
C VAL A 106 -18.53 4.14 17.94
N VAL A 107 -17.45 3.48 17.51
CA VAL A 107 -17.42 2.02 17.36
C VAL A 107 -17.07 1.36 18.69
N ASP A 108 -18.02 0.61 19.25
CA ASP A 108 -17.80 -0.16 20.48
C ASP A 108 -16.90 -1.38 20.24
N ILE A 109 -15.66 -1.36 20.76
CA ILE A 109 -14.79 -2.55 20.83
C ILE A 109 -14.99 -3.22 22.18
N ASP A 110 -14.84 -2.45 23.25
CA ASP A 110 -15.09 -2.83 24.64
C ASP A 110 -16.03 -1.82 25.29
N LYS A 111 -17.23 -2.27 25.72
CA LYS A 111 -18.27 -1.36 26.28
C LYS A 111 -17.81 -0.60 27.53
N GLU A 112 -16.92 -1.21 28.30
CA GLU A 112 -16.35 -0.67 29.54
C GLU A 112 -15.01 0.06 29.29
N GLY A 113 -14.68 0.33 28.03
CA GLY A 113 -13.47 1.03 27.62
C GLY A 113 -13.64 2.55 27.60
N GLU A 114 -12.54 3.24 27.31
CA GLU A 114 -12.53 4.68 27.10
C GLU A 114 -12.74 5.00 25.62
N VAL A 115 -13.36 6.14 25.33
CA VAL A 115 -13.51 6.61 23.95
C VAL A 115 -12.23 7.28 23.50
N VAL A 116 -11.60 6.73 22.47
CA VAL A 116 -10.44 7.28 21.78
C VAL A 116 -10.91 7.94 20.49
N THR A 117 -10.48 9.18 20.27
CA THR A 117 -10.65 9.90 18.99
C THR A 117 -9.36 9.82 18.22
N GLY A 118 -9.42 9.37 16.96
CA GLY A 118 -8.27 9.31 16.05
C GLY A 118 -8.44 10.29 14.90
N TYR A 119 -7.38 11.03 14.57
CA TYR A 119 -7.28 11.83 13.34
C TYR A 119 -6.32 11.12 12.40
N ILE A 120 -6.73 10.94 11.14
CA ILE A 120 -6.00 10.13 10.17
C ILE A 120 -5.89 10.87 8.84
N PHE A 121 -4.71 10.81 8.24
CA PHE A 121 -4.48 11.18 6.84
C PHE A 121 -3.70 10.05 6.18
N ALA A 122 -4.13 9.65 4.98
CA ALA A 122 -3.48 8.62 4.17
C ALA A 122 -3.18 9.17 2.78
N ASP A 123 -2.03 8.75 2.26
CA ASP A 123 -1.62 8.87 0.88
C ASP A 123 -1.53 7.42 0.35
N ASN A 124 -2.57 6.82 -0.22
CA ASN A 124 -3.90 7.36 -0.47
C ASN A 124 -5.00 6.78 0.42
N TYR A 125 -5.00 5.47 0.71
CA TYR A 125 -6.13 4.78 1.33
C TYR A 125 -5.74 4.03 2.61
N PHE A 126 -6.67 3.94 3.55
CA PHE A 126 -6.49 3.14 4.76
C PHE A 126 -7.74 2.33 5.17
N GLU A 127 -7.51 1.27 5.94
CA GLU A 127 -8.51 0.59 6.76
C GLU A 127 -7.98 0.43 8.17
N LEU A 128 -8.76 0.88 9.16
CA LEU A 128 -8.40 0.82 10.56
C LEU A 128 -9.12 -0.32 11.27
N TYR A 129 -8.34 -1.10 12.03
CA TYR A 129 -8.82 -2.15 12.90
C TYR A 129 -8.31 -1.95 14.32
N ILE A 130 -9.19 -2.19 15.30
CA ILE A 130 -8.85 -2.18 16.72
C ILE A 130 -9.19 -3.56 17.29
N ASN A 131 -8.22 -4.25 17.88
CA ASN A 131 -8.35 -5.66 18.31
C ASN A 131 -8.99 -6.56 17.22
N GLY A 132 -8.61 -6.33 15.95
CA GLY A 132 -9.13 -7.08 14.80
C GLY A 132 -10.49 -6.65 14.27
N LYS A 133 -11.24 -5.81 14.99
CA LYS A 133 -12.55 -5.31 14.54
C LYS A 133 -12.36 -4.10 13.63
N LEU A 134 -13.00 -4.14 12.46
CA LEU A 134 -13.00 -3.02 11.51
C LEU A 134 -13.69 -1.81 12.15
N VAL A 135 -12.96 -0.71 12.29
CA VAL A 135 -13.46 0.56 12.82
C VAL A 135 -13.81 1.51 11.70
N ALA A 136 -12.93 1.63 10.70
CA ALA A 136 -13.12 2.57 9.62
C ALA A 136 -12.43 2.13 8.33
N VAL A 137 -12.95 2.63 7.22
CA VAL A 137 -12.44 2.54 5.86
C VAL A 137 -12.35 3.96 5.32
N ASP A 138 -11.29 4.30 4.59
CA ASP A 138 -11.20 5.59 3.94
C ASP A 138 -12.33 5.76 2.89
N PRO A 139 -13.11 6.87 2.91
CA PRO A 139 -14.15 7.12 1.90
C PRO A 139 -13.60 7.38 0.49
N VAL A 140 -12.33 7.77 0.34
CA VAL A 140 -11.71 8.11 -0.95
C VAL A 140 -10.51 7.20 -1.22
N PRO A 141 -10.60 6.25 -2.17
CA PRO A 141 -9.52 5.30 -2.43
C PRO A 141 -8.22 5.91 -2.97
N PHE A 142 -8.30 6.99 -3.74
CA PHE A 142 -7.14 7.50 -4.48
C PHE A 142 -6.99 9.01 -4.33
N THR A 143 -7.72 9.79 -5.14
CA THR A 143 -7.73 11.25 -5.03
C THR A 143 -9.11 11.77 -5.39
N PRO A 144 -9.52 12.94 -4.88
CA PRO A 144 -8.73 13.91 -4.11
C PRO A 144 -8.34 13.45 -2.71
N PHE A 145 -7.23 13.98 -2.19
CA PHE A 145 -6.83 13.74 -0.80
C PHE A 145 -7.90 14.19 0.19
N ASN A 146 -8.12 13.38 1.21
CA ASN A 146 -9.04 13.61 2.31
C ASN A 146 -8.33 13.38 3.65
N SER A 147 -8.96 13.82 4.72
CA SER A 147 -8.57 13.47 6.08
C SER A 147 -9.80 13.03 6.85
N SER A 148 -9.56 12.16 7.83
CA SER A 148 -10.60 11.40 8.49
C SER A 148 -10.52 11.58 10.00
N VAL A 149 -11.68 11.50 10.65
CA VAL A 149 -11.80 11.39 12.11
C VAL A 149 -12.60 10.14 12.46
N VAL A 150 -12.12 9.41 13.46
CA VAL A 150 -12.74 8.17 13.94
C VAL A 150 -12.91 8.21 15.45
N LYS A 151 -13.92 7.52 15.97
CA LYS A 151 -14.05 7.26 17.41
C LYS A 151 -14.31 5.79 17.66
N PHE A 152 -13.60 5.23 18.64
CA PHE A 152 -13.81 3.87 19.09
C PHE A 152 -13.70 3.80 20.61
N ARG A 153 -14.41 2.85 21.22
CA ARG A 153 -14.37 2.60 22.66
C ARG A 153 -13.61 1.32 22.93
N VAL A 154 -12.51 1.37 23.69
CA VAL A 154 -11.60 0.23 23.89
C VAL A 154 -10.94 0.26 25.28
N LYS A 155 -10.55 -0.92 25.78
CA LYS A 155 -9.70 -1.04 26.98
C LYS A 155 -8.23 -1.18 26.63
N ARG A 156 -7.35 -0.63 27.45
CA ARG A 156 -5.91 -0.90 27.39
C ARG A 156 -5.55 -2.24 28.07
N PRO A 157 -4.53 -2.97 27.58
CA PRO A 157 -3.82 -2.73 26.32
C PRO A 157 -4.70 -3.13 25.11
N TYR A 158 -4.45 -2.53 23.95
CA TYR A 158 -5.13 -2.88 22.69
C TYR A 158 -4.20 -2.79 21.48
N ASP A 159 -4.55 -3.53 20.43
CA ASP A 159 -3.82 -3.50 19.17
C ASP A 159 -4.50 -2.61 18.15
N ILE A 160 -3.67 -1.83 17.44
CA ILE A 160 -4.04 -1.11 16.22
C ILE A 160 -3.47 -1.88 15.03
N ALA A 161 -4.31 -2.12 14.03
CA ALA A 161 -3.90 -2.63 12.73
C ALA A 161 -4.40 -1.67 11.64
N VAL A 162 -3.53 -1.33 10.69
CA VAL A 162 -3.89 -0.53 9.53
C VAL A 162 -3.48 -1.25 8.26
N LYS A 163 -4.42 -1.38 7.32
CA LYS A 163 -4.07 -1.72 5.93
C LYS A 163 -3.99 -0.41 5.17
N ALA A 164 -2.84 -0.08 4.64
CA ALA A 164 -2.64 1.13 3.85
C ALA A 164 -2.29 0.75 2.41
N VAL A 165 -2.85 1.51 1.46
CA VAL A 165 -2.71 1.25 0.03
C VAL A 165 -2.32 2.55 -0.67
N ASP A 166 -1.20 2.52 -1.36
CA ASP A 166 -0.89 3.48 -2.43
C ASP A 166 -1.60 2.99 -3.70
N TRP A 167 -2.49 3.82 -4.23
CA TRP A 167 -3.41 3.39 -5.26
C TRP A 167 -2.79 3.53 -6.65
N GLU A 168 -3.11 2.62 -7.57
CA GLU A 168 -2.57 2.62 -8.93
C GLU A 168 -3.70 2.77 -9.96
N GLU A 169 -3.41 3.44 -11.09
CA GLU A 169 -4.30 3.47 -12.26
C GLU A 169 -3.95 2.34 -13.24
N ASN A 170 -2.66 2.10 -13.45
CA ASN A 170 -2.15 1.02 -14.30
C ASN A 170 -2.01 -0.26 -13.46
N LEU A 171 -3.12 -1.00 -13.34
CA LEU A 171 -3.22 -2.15 -12.44
C LEU A 171 -2.13 -3.19 -12.66
N GLY A 172 -1.52 -3.64 -11.55
CA GLY A 172 -0.43 -4.63 -11.53
C GLY A 172 0.93 -4.09 -11.93
N GLU A 173 1.04 -2.79 -12.22
CA GLU A 173 2.29 -2.12 -12.59
C GLU A 173 2.76 -1.10 -11.54
N GLY A 174 1.96 -0.75 -10.54
CA GLY A 174 2.29 0.20 -9.48
C GLY A 174 2.41 1.64 -9.97
N THR A 175 1.75 1.99 -11.07
CA THR A 175 1.93 3.30 -11.69
C THR A 175 0.62 4.01 -12.03
N GLU A 176 0.78 5.30 -12.28
CA GLU A 176 -0.30 6.25 -12.38
C GLU A 176 0.06 7.34 -13.42
N SER A 177 -0.96 7.99 -14.00
CA SER A 177 -0.76 9.12 -14.92
C SER A 177 -0.59 10.43 -14.15
N ASN A 178 0.64 10.92 -14.04
CA ASN A 178 0.95 12.13 -13.28
C ASN A 178 2.03 12.99 -13.95
N ARG A 179 1.93 14.31 -13.84
CA ARG A 179 2.87 15.31 -14.41
C ARG A 179 3.26 15.05 -15.89
N GLY A 180 2.30 14.57 -16.69
CA GLY A 180 2.51 14.26 -18.11
C GLY A 180 3.20 12.92 -18.39
N VAL A 181 3.49 12.13 -17.36
CA VAL A 181 4.05 10.77 -17.45
C VAL A 181 2.94 9.77 -17.14
N ARG A 182 2.66 8.85 -18.07
CA ARG A 182 1.57 7.87 -17.92
C ARG A 182 1.86 6.74 -16.93
N THR A 183 3.14 6.53 -16.61
CA THR A 183 3.66 5.42 -15.79
C THR A 183 4.51 5.97 -14.64
N HIS A 184 4.02 7.02 -13.97
CA HIS A 184 4.66 7.56 -12.78
C HIS A 184 4.42 6.61 -11.61
N ALA A 185 5.45 6.26 -10.83
CA ALA A 185 5.24 5.59 -9.54
C ALA A 185 4.74 6.65 -8.54
N GLY A 186 3.58 6.40 -7.92
CA GLY A 186 3.05 7.23 -6.85
C GLY A 186 3.86 7.05 -5.56
N ASP A 187 3.57 7.86 -4.56
CA ASP A 187 4.09 7.66 -3.22
C ASP A 187 2.96 7.43 -2.22
N GLY A 188 3.22 6.51 -1.29
CA GLY A 188 2.34 6.22 -0.18
C GLY A 188 2.56 7.13 1.02
N GLY A 189 1.85 6.86 2.12
CA GLY A 189 2.07 7.54 3.39
C GLY A 189 0.91 7.38 4.35
N PHE A 190 1.21 7.23 5.64
CA PHE A 190 0.18 7.16 6.67
C PHE A 190 0.61 7.97 7.90
N ILE A 191 -0.28 8.84 8.39
CA ILE A 191 -0.07 9.58 9.64
C ILE A 191 -1.36 9.55 10.46
N ALA A 192 -1.21 9.29 11.76
CA ALA A 192 -2.33 9.35 12.69
C ALA A 192 -1.91 9.80 14.08
N SER A 193 -2.82 10.49 14.76
CA SER A 193 -2.75 10.80 16.18
C SER A 193 -4.05 10.42 16.86
N PHE A 194 -3.94 10.02 18.13
CA PHE A 194 -5.07 9.57 18.93
C PHE A 194 -5.13 10.35 20.25
N SER A 195 -6.34 10.60 20.74
CA SER A 195 -6.59 11.40 21.95
C SER A 195 -6.03 10.79 23.23
N ASP A 196 -5.64 9.52 23.19
CA ASP A 196 -5.03 8.78 24.29
C ASP A 196 -3.48 8.88 24.28
N GLY A 197 -2.94 9.76 23.44
CA GLY A 197 -1.51 10.03 23.31
C GLY A 197 -0.79 9.13 22.30
N THR A 198 -1.45 8.12 21.75
CA THR A 198 -0.87 7.26 20.71
C THR A 198 -0.66 8.07 19.42
N LYS A 199 0.50 7.89 18.77
CA LYS A 199 0.89 8.60 17.55
C LYS A 199 1.65 7.65 16.63
N THR A 200 1.53 7.84 15.33
CA THR A 200 2.40 7.16 14.36
C THR A 200 3.84 7.63 14.50
N ASN A 201 4.77 6.68 14.56
CA ASN A 201 6.22 6.89 14.64
C ASN A 201 6.96 5.58 14.32
N SER A 202 8.28 5.60 14.34
CA SER A 202 9.18 4.47 14.09
C SER A 202 9.05 3.26 15.04
N LYS A 203 8.22 3.33 16.09
CA LYS A 203 7.91 2.16 16.94
C LYS A 203 6.78 1.29 16.39
N TRP A 204 6.08 1.73 15.36
CA TRP A 204 5.10 0.92 14.65
C TRP A 204 5.82 -0.15 13.82
N HIS A 205 5.22 -1.31 13.63
CA HIS A 205 5.69 -2.30 12.66
C HIS A 205 5.05 -2.04 11.30
N ALA A 206 5.80 -2.23 10.22
CA ALA A 206 5.36 -2.03 8.84
C ALA A 206 5.90 -3.12 7.92
N GLN A 207 5.02 -3.77 7.16
CA GLN A 207 5.39 -4.83 6.23
C GLN A 207 4.68 -4.64 4.88
N THR A 208 5.47 -4.63 3.79
CA THR A 208 4.95 -4.60 2.41
C THR A 208 4.47 -5.97 1.96
N PHE A 209 3.36 -6.00 1.22
CA PHE A 209 2.75 -7.19 0.61
C PHE A 209 2.48 -7.04 -0.90
N TYR A 210 2.73 -5.86 -1.46
CA TYR A 210 2.71 -5.60 -2.89
C TYR A 210 3.73 -4.51 -3.20
N THR A 211 4.69 -4.80 -4.07
CA THR A 211 5.70 -3.84 -4.52
C THR A 211 5.73 -3.76 -6.05
N ALA A 212 5.62 -2.54 -6.59
CA ALA A 212 5.65 -2.22 -8.02
C ALA A 212 5.87 -0.70 -8.23
N PRO A 213 6.31 -0.24 -9.41
CA PRO A 213 6.91 -1.00 -10.51
C PRO A 213 8.30 -1.55 -10.16
N ILE A 214 8.64 -2.72 -10.69
CA ILE A 214 10.01 -3.25 -10.65
C ILE A 214 10.51 -3.46 -12.09
N TYR A 215 11.65 -2.86 -12.43
CA TYR A 215 12.25 -2.97 -13.77
C TYR A 215 13.45 -3.91 -13.83
N ASP A 216 14.11 -4.14 -12.70
CA ASP A 216 15.22 -5.07 -12.54
C ASP A 216 14.99 -5.89 -11.27
N LEU A 217 14.81 -7.21 -11.39
CA LEU A 217 14.57 -8.06 -10.22
C LEU A 217 15.81 -8.16 -9.31
N GLY A 218 17.00 -7.84 -9.81
CA GLY A 218 18.24 -7.83 -9.04
C GLY A 218 18.36 -6.69 -8.01
N CYS A 219 17.49 -5.67 -8.08
CA CYS A 219 17.46 -4.59 -7.07
C CYS A 219 16.78 -5.00 -5.76
N LEU A 220 16.01 -6.10 -5.79
CA LEU A 220 15.23 -6.58 -4.66
C LEU A 220 16.11 -7.35 -3.68
N LYS A 221 15.84 -7.19 -2.38
CA LYS A 221 16.49 -7.98 -1.33
C LYS A 221 15.46 -8.47 -0.34
N GLU A 222 15.55 -9.75 -0.01
CA GLU A 222 14.78 -10.38 1.07
C GLU A 222 15.70 -11.07 2.07
N ARG A 223 15.56 -10.74 3.36
CA ARG A 223 16.31 -11.37 4.45
C ARG A 223 15.42 -11.52 5.68
N GLY A 224 14.93 -12.74 5.93
CA GLY A 224 13.90 -12.96 6.95
C GLY A 224 12.62 -12.23 6.57
N GLU A 225 12.09 -11.39 7.47
CA GLU A 225 10.91 -10.55 7.20
C GLU A 225 11.25 -9.21 6.50
N GLU A 226 12.54 -8.88 6.35
CA GLU A 226 12.93 -7.69 5.61
C GLU A 226 12.70 -7.90 4.11
N ARG A 227 11.78 -7.13 3.52
CA ARG A 227 11.53 -7.03 2.08
C ARG A 227 11.90 -5.62 1.65
N THR A 228 12.87 -5.47 0.75
CA THR A 228 13.36 -4.14 0.38
C THR A 228 13.47 -3.95 -1.12
N SER A 229 13.00 -2.80 -1.58
CA SER A 229 13.09 -2.29 -2.95
C SER A 229 13.87 -0.97 -3.01
N SER A 230 14.64 -0.62 -1.97
CA SER A 230 15.30 0.69 -1.86
C SER A 230 16.37 0.95 -2.94
N ASP A 231 16.93 -0.11 -3.54
CA ASP A 231 17.88 0.01 -4.66
C ASP A 231 17.19 -0.02 -6.04
N CYS A 232 15.86 -0.13 -6.06
CA CYS A 232 15.07 -0.23 -7.28
C CYS A 232 14.81 1.15 -7.89
N ALA A 233 14.83 1.23 -9.21
CA ALA A 233 14.52 2.46 -9.92
C ALA A 233 13.01 2.77 -9.90
N GLU A 234 12.66 4.01 -9.56
CA GLU A 234 11.27 4.50 -9.56
C GLU A 234 10.75 4.86 -10.95
N ARG A 235 11.62 4.82 -11.97
CA ARG A 235 11.29 5.18 -13.35
C ARG A 235 11.80 4.11 -14.31
N PRO A 236 11.08 3.90 -15.43
CA PRO A 236 11.50 2.90 -16.40
C PRO A 236 12.83 3.34 -17.04
N PRO A 237 13.77 2.41 -17.29
CA PRO A 237 15.04 2.73 -17.94
C PRO A 237 14.87 3.20 -19.39
N LYS A 238 13.73 2.85 -20.02
CA LYS A 238 13.31 3.29 -21.34
C LYS A 238 11.79 3.16 -21.47
N PRO A 239 11.13 3.91 -22.38
CA PRO A 239 9.71 3.73 -22.66
C PRO A 239 9.39 2.27 -23.05
N GLY A 240 8.32 1.72 -22.47
CA GLY A 240 7.90 0.33 -22.73
C GLY A 240 8.82 -0.74 -22.13
N ALA A 241 9.66 -0.40 -21.15
CA ALA A 241 10.41 -1.39 -20.39
C ALA A 241 9.46 -2.43 -19.77
N GLN A 242 9.92 -3.69 -19.70
CA GLN A 242 9.22 -4.73 -18.98
C GLN A 242 9.07 -4.30 -17.52
N VAL A 243 7.84 -4.34 -17.02
CA VAL A 243 7.52 -4.08 -15.63
C VAL A 243 7.14 -5.38 -14.94
N TYR A 244 7.58 -5.50 -13.71
CA TYR A 244 7.22 -6.57 -12.79
C TYR A 244 6.56 -5.98 -11.55
N SER A 245 5.77 -6.81 -10.91
CA SER A 245 5.28 -6.62 -9.55
C SER A 245 5.71 -7.79 -8.69
N LEU A 246 5.79 -7.55 -7.38
CA LEU A 246 6.10 -8.56 -6.39
C LEU A 246 4.99 -8.64 -5.35
N HIS A 247 4.50 -9.85 -5.09
CA HIS A 247 3.34 -10.09 -4.23
C HIS A 247 3.65 -11.10 -3.13
N TRP A 248 3.07 -10.91 -1.95
CA TRP A 248 3.15 -11.88 -0.85
C TRP A 248 1.77 -12.18 -0.28
N ASP A 249 1.57 -13.41 0.18
CA ASP A 249 0.33 -13.80 0.84
C ASP A 249 0.16 -13.04 2.16
N ILE A 250 -0.99 -12.38 2.33
CA ILE A 250 -1.33 -11.69 3.59
C ILE A 250 -1.75 -12.74 4.64
N PRO A 251 -1.14 -12.76 5.83
CA PRO A 251 -1.54 -13.69 6.88
C PRO A 251 -2.99 -13.46 7.30
N LYS A 252 -3.85 -14.49 7.23
CA LYS A 252 -5.31 -14.37 7.49
C LYS A 252 -5.68 -13.58 8.77
N ASN A 253 -4.92 -13.80 9.84
CA ASN A 253 -5.17 -13.22 11.17
C ASN A 253 -4.22 -12.06 11.53
N TRP A 254 -3.54 -11.44 10.56
CA TRP A 254 -2.56 -10.37 10.80
C TRP A 254 -3.04 -9.20 11.68
N LYS A 255 -4.37 -8.99 11.77
CA LYS A 255 -5.02 -7.93 12.57
C LYS A 255 -5.12 -8.23 14.07
N VAL A 256 -4.80 -9.45 14.51
CA VAL A 256 -4.93 -9.89 15.92
C VAL A 256 -3.76 -10.74 16.39
N ASP A 257 -2.84 -11.09 15.50
CA ASP A 257 -1.83 -12.12 15.72
C ASP A 257 -0.47 -11.48 15.97
N ASP A 258 0.23 -11.91 17.02
CA ASP A 258 1.54 -11.42 17.45
C ASP A 258 2.71 -11.71 16.48
N ARG A 259 2.49 -12.45 15.38
CA ARG A 259 3.49 -12.63 14.31
C ARG A 259 4.00 -11.31 13.75
N TYR A 260 3.23 -10.23 13.84
CA TYR A 260 3.69 -8.90 13.43
C TYR A 260 4.91 -8.41 14.22
N LEU A 261 5.17 -8.95 15.43
CA LEU A 261 6.36 -8.61 16.22
C LEU A 261 7.67 -8.99 15.51
N SER A 262 7.62 -9.87 14.52
CA SER A 262 8.75 -10.22 13.65
C SER A 262 8.92 -9.27 12.45
N TRP A 263 7.91 -8.45 12.14
CA TRP A 263 7.98 -7.50 11.03
C TRP A 263 8.96 -6.38 11.32
N PRO A 264 9.56 -5.76 10.28
CA PRO A 264 10.37 -4.56 10.45
C PRO A 264 9.58 -3.42 11.09
N TYR A 265 10.30 -2.53 11.78
CA TYR A 265 9.75 -1.25 12.19
C TYR A 265 9.49 -0.34 10.98
N ALA A 266 8.52 0.55 11.14
CA ALA A 266 8.14 1.53 10.15
C ALA A 266 9.23 2.58 9.97
N THR A 267 9.37 3.06 8.73
CA THR A 267 10.27 4.17 8.41
C THR A 267 9.50 5.48 8.52
N GLU A 268 10.09 6.48 9.17
CA GLU A 268 9.51 7.83 9.25
C GLU A 268 9.88 8.66 8.01
N TYR A 269 8.89 9.38 7.47
CA TYR A 269 9.05 10.26 6.32
C TYR A 269 8.66 11.70 6.68
N SER A 270 9.30 12.67 6.02
CA SER A 270 9.01 14.09 6.19
C SER A 270 7.82 14.53 5.34
N GLU A 271 7.14 15.62 5.73
CA GLU A 271 6.05 16.22 4.96
C GLU A 271 6.46 16.58 3.51
N GLN A 272 7.75 16.91 3.31
CA GLN A 272 8.31 17.17 1.98
C GLN A 272 8.40 15.91 1.13
N GLN A 273 8.74 14.76 1.72
CA GLN A 273 8.82 13.49 1.00
C GLN A 273 7.44 13.00 0.54
N ILE A 274 6.38 13.24 1.34
CA ILE A 274 4.98 12.92 1.01
C ILE A 274 4.34 13.98 0.09
N GLY A 275 4.94 15.17 -0.01
CA GLY A 275 4.41 16.28 -0.82
C GLY A 275 3.03 16.77 -0.37
N VAL A 276 2.83 17.01 0.94
CA VAL A 276 1.51 17.39 1.51
C VAL A 276 1.27 18.90 1.62
N ASP A 277 2.26 19.72 1.26
CA ASP A 277 2.27 21.18 1.45
C ASP A 277 1.15 21.92 0.69
N ASN A 278 0.61 21.32 -0.36
CA ASN A 278 -0.49 21.85 -1.15
C ASN A 278 -1.84 21.13 -0.91
N LYS A 279 -1.92 20.21 0.06
CA LYS A 279 -3.10 19.39 0.32
C LYS A 279 -3.91 19.99 1.47
N ASN A 280 -4.99 20.72 1.17
CA ASN A 280 -5.86 21.32 2.20
C ASN A 280 -6.36 20.30 3.24
N ALA A 281 -6.66 19.07 2.79
CA ALA A 281 -7.07 17.98 3.66
C ALA A 281 -6.08 17.70 4.81
N TYR A 282 -4.79 17.93 4.55
CA TYR A 282 -3.74 17.82 5.55
C TYR A 282 -3.44 19.17 6.21
N MET A 283 -3.22 20.22 5.41
CA MET A 283 -2.72 21.51 5.90
C MET A 283 -3.69 22.23 6.83
N ASN A 284 -5.01 22.10 6.63
CA ASN A 284 -6.03 22.67 7.51
C ASN A 284 -6.02 22.04 8.91
N PHE A 285 -5.46 20.84 9.02
CA PHE A 285 -5.47 19.99 10.23
C PHE A 285 -4.06 19.57 10.66
N ARG A 286 -3.04 20.30 10.21
CA ARG A 286 -1.65 19.95 10.44
C ARG A 286 -1.32 19.82 11.94
N GLU A 287 -2.00 20.58 12.79
CA GLU A 287 -1.85 20.50 14.25
C GLU A 287 -2.34 19.17 14.85
N GLN A 288 -3.35 18.54 14.25
CA GLN A 288 -3.81 17.20 14.63
C GLN A 288 -2.84 16.12 14.14
N PHE A 289 -2.05 16.41 13.10
CA PHE A 289 -1.06 15.49 12.54
C PHE A 289 0.34 15.81 13.06
N TYR A 290 1.17 16.47 12.26
CA TYR A 290 2.56 16.78 12.60
C TYR A 290 2.69 17.65 13.85
N GLY A 291 1.81 18.63 14.05
CA GLY A 291 1.83 19.49 15.25
C GLY A 291 1.55 18.72 16.54
N SER A 292 0.82 17.61 16.47
CA SER A 292 0.66 16.68 17.60
C SER A 292 1.95 15.93 17.93
N GLY A 293 2.93 15.91 17.03
CA GLY A 293 4.15 15.11 17.10
C GLY A 293 4.05 13.75 16.41
N ALA A 294 2.96 13.45 15.70
CA ALA A 294 2.85 12.28 14.83
C ALA A 294 3.80 12.40 13.62
N LYS A 295 4.19 11.25 13.08
CA LYS A 295 5.09 11.12 11.93
C LYS A 295 4.39 10.38 10.80
N PHE A 296 4.67 10.77 9.57
CA PHE A 296 4.34 9.91 8.43
C PHE A 296 5.17 8.65 8.54
N ILE A 297 4.52 7.51 8.40
CA ILE A 297 5.15 6.19 8.45
C ILE A 297 4.76 5.36 7.24
N TRP A 298 5.70 4.52 6.80
CA TRP A 298 5.49 3.50 5.78
C TRP A 298 6.44 2.31 6.00
N SER A 299 6.49 1.37 5.06
CA SER A 299 7.61 0.42 4.94
C SER A 299 8.90 1.16 4.49
N LYS A 300 9.94 0.43 4.09
CA LYS A 300 11.24 1.02 3.74
C LYS A 300 11.26 1.78 2.40
N ASN A 301 10.28 1.56 1.53
CA ASN A 301 10.17 2.26 0.26
C ASN A 301 8.78 2.89 0.12
N ILE A 302 8.72 4.21 0.21
CA ILE A 302 7.46 4.94 0.14
C ILE A 302 6.88 5.02 -1.28
N VAL A 303 7.71 4.83 -2.31
CA VAL A 303 7.30 5.00 -3.71
C VAL A 303 6.88 3.67 -4.33
N LEU A 304 7.51 2.56 -3.94
CA LEU A 304 7.29 1.27 -4.62
C LEU A 304 6.48 0.27 -3.82
N ASP A 305 6.32 0.44 -2.50
CA ASP A 305 5.55 -0.50 -1.69
C ASP A 305 4.08 -0.06 -1.66
N ASN A 306 3.25 -0.67 -2.51
CA ASN A 306 1.89 -0.24 -2.80
C ASN A 306 0.86 -0.77 -1.79
N LEU A 307 1.15 -1.89 -1.12
CA LEU A 307 0.31 -2.42 -0.04
C LEU A 307 1.16 -2.64 1.21
N VAL A 308 0.89 -1.86 2.26
CA VAL A 308 1.59 -1.95 3.53
C VAL A 308 0.62 -2.23 4.67
N LEU A 309 0.98 -3.18 5.52
CA LEU A 309 0.26 -3.45 6.76
C LEU A 309 1.05 -2.87 7.93
N LEU A 310 0.38 -2.04 8.74
CA LEU A 310 0.94 -1.38 9.90
C LEU A 310 0.34 -1.98 11.19
N ARG A 311 1.17 -2.16 12.21
CA ARG A 311 0.76 -2.74 13.50
C ARG A 311 1.40 -2.00 14.67
N TYR A 312 0.63 -1.78 15.72
CA TYR A 312 1.12 -1.18 16.96
C TYR A 312 0.30 -1.66 18.15
N ARG A 313 0.97 -1.91 19.27
CA ARG A 313 0.32 -2.23 20.55
C ARG A 313 0.35 -1.01 21.44
N VAL A 314 -0.83 -0.64 21.92
CA VAL A 314 -1.03 0.41 22.91
C VAL A 314 -1.07 -0.25 24.28
N GLU A 315 -0.20 0.18 25.18
CA GLU A 315 -0.08 -0.34 26.55
C GLU A 315 -1.12 0.24 27.51
#